data_AF-A0A968XIQ5-F1
#
_entry.id   AF-A0A968XIQ5-F1
#
_cell.length_a   1.000
_cell.length_b   1.000
_cell.length_c   1.000
_cell.angle_alpha   90.00
_cell.angle_beta   90.00
_cell.angle_gamma   90.00
#
_symmetry.space_group_name_H-M   'P 1'
#
loop_
_entity.id
_entity.type
_entity.pdbx_description
1 polymer ?
#
loop_
_entity_poly.entity_id
_entity_poly.type
_entity_poly.pdbx_seq_one_letter_code
_entity_poly.pdbx_strand_id
1 'polypeptide(L)' 'MGGFSIWHWLVVGILILLLFGKGKFSGMMGDVAKGIKEFKKGMAEEDEADKPAPKIEAPTTPASEAEKQSDKQA' A
#
# COMPACT_ATOMS: atom_id res chain seq x y z
N MET A 1 -31.27 13.85 15.85
CA MET A 1 -30.84 12.72 14.99
C MET A 1 -29.35 12.90 14.69
N GLY A 2 -28.50 12.89 15.73
CA GLY A 2 -27.07 13.15 15.60
C GLY A 2 -26.37 11.89 15.10
N GLY A 3 -26.15 11.83 13.78
CA GLY A 3 -25.45 10.73 13.13
C GLY A 3 -24.10 10.48 13.79
N PHE A 4 -23.78 9.20 13.95
CA PHE A 4 -22.57 8.66 14.57
C PHE A 4 -21.35 9.56 14.35
N SER A 5 -20.98 10.28 15.41
CA SER A 5 -19.85 11.19 15.46
C SER A 5 -18.58 10.48 14.99
N ILE A 6 -17.64 11.20 14.37
CA ILE A 6 -16.36 10.65 13.87
C ILE A 6 -15.64 9.81 14.95
N TRP A 7 -15.84 10.15 16.22
CA TRP A 7 -15.37 9.38 17.37
C TRP A 7 -15.90 7.94 17.45
N HIS A 8 -17.15 7.70 17.06
CA HIS A 8 -17.74 6.36 17.01
C HIS A 8 -17.04 5.48 15.97
N TRP A 9 -16.79 6.02 14.78
CA TRP A 9 -16.11 5.29 13.70
C TRP A 9 -14.68 4.89 14.08
N LEU A 10 -13.97 5.72 14.86
CA LEU A 10 -12.64 5.40 15.36
C LEU A 10 -12.67 4.18 16.32
N VAL A 11 -13.63 4.17 17.26
CA VAL A 11 -13.82 3.06 18.22
C VAL A 11 -14.24 1.78 17.50
N VAL A 12 -15.13 1.87 16.51
CA VAL A 12 -15.56 0.72 15.71
C VAL A 12 -14.40 0.15 14.89
N GLY A 13 -13.56 0.99 14.29
CA GLY A 13 -12.37 0.55 13.55
C GLY A 13 -11.39 -0.26 14.41
N ILE A 14 -11.19 0.17 15.67
CA ILE A 14 -10.36 -0.54 16.64
C ILE A 14 -10.96 -1.89 17.02
N LEU A 15 -12.28 -1.95 17.27
CA LEU A 15 -12.99 -3.19 17.57
C LEU A 15 -12.88 -4.21 16.44
N ILE A 16 -13.04 -3.77 15.19
CA ILE A 16 -12.87 -4.62 14.01
C ILE A 16 -11.43 -5.13 13.93
N LEU A 17 -10.43 -4.27 14.15
CA LEU A 17 -9.03 -4.71 14.15
C LEU A 17 -8.71 -5.74 15.24
N LEU A 18 -9.32 -5.62 16.43
CA LEU A 18 -9.17 -6.58 17.52
C LEU A 18 -9.86 -7.92 17.21
N LEU A 19 -11.07 -7.89 16.65
CA LEU A 19 -11.84 -9.10 16.32
C LEU A 19 -11.21 -9.90 15.18
N PHE A 20 -10.74 -9.21 14.14
CA PHE A 20 -10.15 -9.86 12.97
C PHE A 20 -8.63 -10.09 13.11
N GLY A 21 -7.97 -9.38 14.01
CA GLY A 21 -6.54 -9.42 14.24
C GLY A 21 -5.72 -8.78 13.09
N LYS A 22 -4.51 -8.31 13.42
CA LYS A 22 -3.61 -7.64 12.46
C LYS A 22 -3.17 -8.55 11.29
N GLY A 23 -3.11 -9.86 11.51
CA GLY A 23 -2.63 -10.84 10.53
C GLY A 23 -3.58 -11.06 9.35
N LYS A 24 -4.89 -11.12 9.59
CA LYS A 24 -5.87 -11.33 8.50
C LYS A 24 -6.24 -10.03 7.78
N PHE A 25 -6.26 -8.92 8.51
CA PHE A 25 -6.59 -7.61 7.94
C PHE A 25 -5.54 -7.14 6.92
N SER A 26 -4.24 -7.35 7.19
CA SER A 26 -3.16 -6.86 6.32
C SER A 26 -3.13 -7.52 4.93
N GLY A 27 -3.36 -8.83 4.84
CA GLY A 27 -3.38 -9.53 3.55
C GLY A 27 -4.56 -9.10 2.70
N MET A 28 -5.76 -9.11 3.30
CA MET A 28 -7.01 -8.78 2.59
C MET A 28 -7.07 -7.29 2.19
N MET A 29 -6.58 -6.39 3.05
CA MET A 29 -6.47 -4.96 2.72
C MET A 29 -5.47 -4.72 1.58
N GLY A 30 -4.38 -5.50 1.50
CA GLY A 30 -3.40 -5.41 0.43
C GLY A 30 -3.97 -5.78 -0.94
N ASP A 31 -4.75 -6.85 -1.02
CA ASP A 31 -5.39 -7.29 -2.27
C ASP A 31 -6.52 -6.32 -2.69
N VAL A 32 -7.30 -5.81 -1.73
CA VAL A 32 -8.30 -4.77 -1.99
C VAL A 32 -7.64 -3.47 -2.45
N ALA A 33 -6.52 -3.06 -1.83
CA ALA A 33 -5.80 -1.86 -2.23
C ALA A 33 -5.22 -1.97 -3.64
N LYS A 34 -4.70 -3.14 -4.04
CA LYS A 34 -4.26 -3.39 -5.42
C LYS A 34 -5.42 -3.30 -6.41
N GLY A 35 -6.56 -3.95 -6.12
CA GLY A 35 -7.74 -3.88 -6.99
C GLY A 35 -8.27 -2.45 -7.17
N ILE A 36 -8.34 -1.67 -6.09
CA ILE A 36 -8.76 -0.25 -6.16
C ILE A 36 -7.73 0.60 -6.91
N LYS A 37 -6.43 0.34 -6.75
CA LYS A 37 -5.36 1.07 -7.46
C LYS A 37 -5.38 0.80 -8.96
N GLU A 38 -5.59 -0.44 -9.37
CA GLU A 38 -5.75 -0.80 -10.78
C GLU A 38 -7.04 -0.23 -11.37
N PHE A 39 -8.15 -0.28 -10.62
CA PHE A 39 -9.40 0.35 -11.03
C PHE A 39 -9.24 1.87 -11.23
N LYS A 40 -8.55 2.54 -10.30
CA LYS A 40 -8.29 3.98 -10.41
C LYS A 40 -7.33 4.33 -11.54
N LYS A 41 -6.29 3.51 -11.77
CA LYS A 41 -5.37 3.67 -12.91
C LYS A 41 -6.11 3.45 -14.23
N GLY A 42 -6.98 2.44 -14.33
CA GLY A 42 -7.80 2.19 -15.51
C GLY A 42 -8.75 3.33 -15.84
N MET A 43 -9.42 3.90 -14.83
CA MET A 43 -10.25 5.10 -15.02
C MET A 43 -9.42 6.35 -15.33
N ALA A 44 -8.26 6.52 -14.71
CA ALA A 44 -7.38 7.66 -14.99
C ALA A 44 -6.79 7.60 -16.40
N GLU A 45 -6.47 6.41 -16.93
CA GLU A 45 -5.98 6.29 -18.31
C GLU A 45 -7.07 6.57 -19.38
N GLU A 46 -8.35 6.41 -19.03
CA GLU A 46 -9.47 6.85 -19.89
C GLU A 46 -9.60 8.39 -19.91
N ASP A 47 -9.24 9.06 -18.81
CA ASP A 47 -9.25 10.53 -18.66
C ASP A 47 -7.93 11.19 -19.14
N GLU A 48 -6.80 10.47 -19.08
CA GLU A 48 -5.43 10.96 -19.36
C GLU A 48 -4.91 10.60 -20.77
N ALA A 49 -5.77 10.24 -21.74
CA ALA A 49 -5.38 10.00 -23.13
C ALA A 49 -4.70 11.21 -23.84
N ASP A 50 -4.53 12.35 -23.15
CA ASP A 50 -3.88 13.57 -23.65
C ASP A 50 -2.54 13.94 -22.96
N LYS A 51 -2.02 13.18 -21.98
CA LYS A 51 -0.70 13.48 -21.36
C LYS A 51 0.19 12.26 -21.11
N PRO A 52 1.52 12.35 -21.40
CA PRO A 52 2.44 11.25 -21.16
C PRO A 52 2.67 11.10 -19.65
N ALA A 53 2.25 9.97 -19.09
CA ALA A 53 2.38 9.65 -17.67
C ALA A 53 3.85 9.49 -17.22
N PRO A 54 4.26 10.04 -16.05
CA PRO A 54 5.57 9.78 -15.48
C PRO A 54 5.66 8.34 -14.95
N LYS A 55 6.81 7.72 -15.26
CA LYS A 55 7.22 6.37 -14.86
C LYS A 55 7.07 6.16 -13.35
N ILE A 56 6.29 5.16 -12.94
CA ILE A 56 6.35 4.63 -11.58
C ILE A 56 7.69 3.90 -11.45
N GLU A 57 8.70 4.60 -10.94
CA GLU A 57 9.92 4.00 -10.42
C GLU A 57 9.58 3.37 -9.06
N ALA A 58 9.56 2.04 -9.01
CA ALA A 58 9.60 1.34 -7.73
C ALA A 58 10.97 1.63 -7.08
N PRO A 59 11.03 2.03 -5.80
CA PRO A 59 12.31 2.09 -5.11
C PRO A 59 12.82 0.66 -4.98
N THR A 60 13.82 0.30 -5.78
CA THR A 60 14.69 -0.82 -5.45
C THR A 60 15.32 -0.49 -4.11
N THR A 61 14.96 -1.23 -3.08
CA THR A 61 15.74 -1.33 -1.85
C THR A 61 16.94 -2.24 -2.15
N PRO A 62 18.19 -1.75 -2.26
CA PRO A 62 19.34 -2.60 -2.02
C PRO A 62 19.56 -2.66 -0.51
N ALA A 63 18.77 -3.46 0.19
CA ALA A 63 19.17 -3.98 1.49
C ALA A 63 19.94 -5.28 1.25
N SER A 64 21.19 -5.14 0.80
CA SER A 64 22.23 -6.17 0.93
C SER A 64 23.60 -5.57 0.64
N GLU A 65 23.96 -4.50 1.37
CA GLU A 65 25.36 -4.13 1.57
C GLU A 65 25.83 -4.78 2.87
N ALA A 66 26.08 -6.09 2.78
CA ALA A 66 26.83 -6.88 3.74
C ALA A 66 27.39 -8.09 2.97
N GLU A 67 28.69 -8.36 3.13
CA GLU A 67 29.48 -9.44 2.52
C GLU A 67 29.93 -9.29 1.05
N LYS A 68 31.07 -8.61 0.86
CA LYS A 68 32.34 -9.24 0.37
C LYS A 68 33.39 -8.16 0.12
N GLN A 69 34.00 -7.69 1.20
CA GLN A 69 35.31 -7.03 1.15
C GLN A 69 36.29 -7.98 1.83
N SER A 70 36.58 -9.08 1.15
CA SER A 70 37.65 -10.01 1.49
C SER A 70 38.19 -10.52 0.16
N ASP A 71 39.51 -10.51 0.04
CA ASP A 71 40.29 -11.15 -1.02
C ASP A 71 40.49 -10.37 -2.34
N LYS A 72 41.48 -9.46 -2.35
CA LYS A 72 42.60 -9.44 -3.31
C LYS A 72 43.40 -8.14 -3.18
N GLN A 73 44.34 -8.15 -2.25
CA GLN A 73 45.55 -7.36 -2.35
C GLN A 73 46.71 -8.24 -1.85
N ALA A 74 47.16 -9.10 -2.77
CA ALA A 74 48.41 -9.87 -2.71
C ALA A 74 48.83 -10.14 -4.16
#